data_AF-A0A2T2YBY0-F1
#
_entry.id   AF-A0A2T2YBY0-F1
#
_cell.length_a   1.000
_cell.length_b   1.000
_cell.length_c   1.000
_cell.angle_alpha   90.00
_cell.angle_beta   90.00
_cell.angle_gamma   90.00
#
_symmetry.space_group_name_H-M   'P 1'
#
loop_
_entity.id
_entity.type
_entity.pdbx_description
1 polymer ?
#
loop_
_entity_poly.entity_id
_entity_poly.type
_entity_poly.pdbx_seq_one_letter_code
_entity_poly.pdbx_strand_id
1 'polypeptide(L)'
;MNVNQDDNLTRAINDLVETCKDGMKGYETAAENVSDPQLKTELSHLAQQRAQFVSELESQAQQYGISAQNETTIESVAMEAAGAVHRGWINLKSVIVGNSNDAILSECENGDAAALKTYETALNAQGLPAEIRDIVEKQHSEILEAKNRLTTMKRSL
;
A
#
# COMPACT_ATOMS: atom_id res chain seq x y z
N MET A 1 5.80 -10.00 -27.91
CA MET A 1 4.90 -8.88 -27.56
C MET A 1 5.76 -7.84 -26.88
N ASN A 2 5.88 -6.65 -27.46
CA ASN A 2 6.64 -5.55 -26.88
C ASN A 2 5.68 -4.80 -25.96
N VAL A 3 5.64 -5.17 -24.67
CA VAL A 3 4.96 -4.35 -23.67
C VAL A 3 5.75 -3.04 -23.61
N ASN A 4 5.13 -1.92 -23.96
CA ASN A 4 5.84 -0.65 -24.04
C ASN A 4 6.30 -0.26 -22.64
N GLN A 5 7.46 0.39 -22.54
CA GLN A 5 8.05 0.84 -21.28
C GLN A 5 7.08 1.71 -20.46
N ASP A 6 6.25 2.49 -21.15
CA ASP A 6 5.20 3.34 -20.56
C ASP A 6 4.07 2.52 -19.91
N ASP A 7 3.75 1.34 -20.44
CA ASP A 7 2.73 0.45 -19.88
C ASP A 7 3.21 -0.15 -18.55
N ASN A 8 4.48 -0.54 -18.49
CA ASN A 8 5.08 -1.09 -17.26
C ASN A 8 5.17 -0.04 -16.16
N LEU A 9 5.55 1.20 -16.51
CA LEU A 9 5.59 2.31 -15.57
C LEU A 9 4.18 2.64 -15.04
N THR A 10 3.20 2.74 -15.94
CA THR A 10 1.80 3.02 -15.58
C THR A 10 1.24 1.95 -14.63
N ARG A 11 1.49 0.66 -14.94
CA ARG A 11 1.09 -0.46 -14.08
C ARG A 11 1.74 -0.37 -12.69
N ALA A 12 3.05 -0.17 -12.64
CA ALA A 12 3.78 -0.08 -11.38
C ALA A 12 3.24 1.04 -10.49
N ILE A 13 3.03 2.24 -11.04
CA ILE A 13 2.51 3.37 -10.26
C ILE A 13 1.07 3.11 -9.79
N ASN A 14 0.20 2.59 -10.65
CA ASN A 14 -1.19 2.29 -10.29
C ASN A 14 -1.27 1.24 -9.18
N ASP A 15 -0.47 0.17 -9.27
CA ASP A 15 -0.42 -0.88 -8.24
C ASP A 15 0.03 -0.33 -6.89
N LEU A 16 1.01 0.59 -6.87
CA LEU A 16 1.46 1.26 -5.65
C LEU A 16 0.40 2.20 -5.08
N VAL A 17 -0.27 2.98 -5.92
CA VAL A 17 -1.35 3.89 -5.51
C VAL A 17 -2.50 3.11 -4.88
N GLU A 18 -2.97 2.05 -5.53
CA GLU A 18 -4.05 1.22 -5.00
C GLU A 18 -3.63 0.50 -3.71
N THR A 19 -2.39 -0.01 -3.64
CA THR A 19 -1.82 -0.59 -2.41
C THR A 19 -1.84 0.42 -1.25
N CYS A 20 -1.50 1.69 -1.51
CA CYS A 20 -1.53 2.72 -0.48
C CYS A 20 -2.96 3.12 -0.09
N LYS A 21 -3.89 3.21 -1.04
CA LYS A 21 -5.32 3.47 -0.76
C LYS A 21 -5.94 2.36 0.09
N ASP A 22 -5.60 1.11 -0.20
CA ASP A 22 -6.05 -0.04 0.59
C ASP A 22 -5.39 -0.06 1.97
N GLY A 23 -4.09 0.23 2.06
CA GLY A 23 -3.39 0.37 3.35
C GLY A 23 -3.96 1.47 4.23
N MET A 24 -4.30 2.63 3.64
CA MET A 24 -4.95 3.74 4.33
C MET A 24 -6.27 3.30 4.99
N LYS A 25 -7.19 2.72 4.19
CA LYS A 25 -8.46 2.19 4.71
C LYS A 25 -8.22 1.10 5.76
N GLY A 26 -7.25 0.21 5.48
CA GLY A 26 -6.69 -0.81 6.37
C GLY A 26 -6.48 -0.30 7.78
N TYR A 27 -5.64 0.72 7.89
CA TYR A 27 -5.29 1.32 9.17
C TYR A 27 -6.41 2.15 9.79
N GLU A 28 -7.24 2.84 9.01
CA GLU A 28 -8.41 3.57 9.53
C GLU A 28 -9.35 2.62 10.29
N THR A 29 -9.73 1.50 9.66
CA THR A 29 -10.59 0.52 10.33
C THR A 29 -9.86 -0.20 11.47
N ALA A 30 -8.56 -0.48 11.35
CA ALA A 30 -7.81 -1.01 12.49
C ALA A 30 -7.85 -0.06 13.69
N ALA A 31 -7.64 1.25 13.47
CA ALA A 31 -7.67 2.29 14.51
C ALA A 31 -9.06 2.45 15.16
N GLU A 32 -10.14 2.21 14.41
CA GLU A 32 -11.51 2.21 14.93
C GLU A 32 -11.82 1.02 15.84
N ASN A 33 -11.13 -0.11 15.64
CA ASN A 33 -11.46 -1.39 16.27
C ASN A 33 -10.46 -1.83 17.35
N VAL A 34 -9.32 -1.15 17.53
CA VAL A 34 -8.45 -1.39 18.69
C VAL A 34 -8.97 -0.67 19.94
N SER A 35 -8.80 -1.31 21.08
CA SER A 35 -9.17 -0.75 22.39
C SER A 35 -8.05 0.08 23.05
N ASP A 36 -6.80 -0.21 22.70
CA ASP A 36 -5.63 0.47 23.26
C ASP A 36 -5.44 1.87 22.62
N PRO A 37 -5.42 2.96 23.43
CA PRO A 37 -5.25 4.31 22.91
C PRO A 37 -3.93 4.55 22.16
N GLN A 38 -2.83 3.91 22.57
CA GLN A 38 -1.54 4.02 21.91
C GLN A 38 -1.58 3.35 20.54
N LEU A 39 -2.19 2.16 20.44
CA LEU A 39 -2.40 1.50 19.15
C LEU A 39 -3.28 2.34 18.23
N LYS A 40 -4.37 2.92 18.76
CA LYS A 40 -5.26 3.78 17.98
C LYS A 40 -4.52 4.97 17.39
N THR A 41 -3.67 5.63 18.18
CA THR A 41 -2.86 6.76 17.73
C THR A 41 -1.87 6.32 16.64
N GLU A 42 -1.14 5.22 16.85
CA GLU A 42 -0.17 4.75 15.86
C GLU A 42 -0.83 4.34 14.54
N LEU A 43 -1.92 3.56 14.60
CA LEU A 43 -2.65 3.13 13.39
C LEU A 43 -3.23 4.35 12.64
N SER A 44 -3.75 5.35 13.35
CA SER A 44 -4.22 6.59 12.72
C SER A 44 -3.08 7.36 12.02
N HIS A 45 -1.89 7.36 12.62
CA HIS A 45 -0.70 7.97 12.01
C HIS A 45 -0.27 7.22 10.73
N LEU A 46 -0.30 5.88 10.76
CA LEU A 46 0.01 5.06 9.60
C LEU A 46 -1.02 5.23 8.46
N ALA A 47 -2.31 5.40 8.78
CA ALA A 47 -3.31 5.76 7.78
C ALA A 47 -2.97 7.08 7.06
N GLN A 48 -2.57 8.10 7.81
CA GLN A 48 -2.15 9.40 7.25
C GLN A 48 -0.89 9.28 6.40
N GLN A 49 0.09 8.47 6.83
CA GLN A 49 1.28 8.19 6.03
C GLN A 49 0.92 7.56 4.69
N ARG A 50 0.01 6.56 4.68
CA ARG A 50 -0.45 5.94 3.42
C ARG A 50 -1.17 6.94 2.52
N ALA A 51 -1.94 7.87 3.07
CA ALA A 51 -2.57 8.95 2.30
C ALA A 51 -1.53 9.91 1.67
N GLN A 52 -0.44 10.22 2.39
CA GLN A 52 0.67 11.01 1.86
C GLN A 52 1.36 10.27 0.70
N PHE A 53 1.55 8.96 0.82
CA PHE A 53 2.16 8.17 -0.25
C PHE A 53 1.33 8.16 -1.53
N VAL A 54 0.00 8.03 -1.41
CA VAL A 54 -0.92 8.18 -2.55
C VAL A 54 -0.69 9.52 -3.23
N SER A 55 -0.64 10.61 -2.46
CA SER A 55 -0.46 11.96 -3.00
C SER A 55 0.88 12.14 -3.71
N GLU A 56 1.98 11.63 -3.12
CA GLU A 56 3.31 11.65 -3.72
C GLU A 56 3.35 10.87 -5.05
N LEU A 57 2.78 9.66 -5.07
CA LEU A 57 2.75 8.78 -6.25
C LEU A 57 1.88 9.36 -7.37
N GLU A 58 0.69 9.88 -7.05
CA GLU A 58 -0.20 10.51 -8.03
C GLU A 58 0.44 11.79 -8.60
N SER A 59 1.14 12.57 -7.78
CA SER A 59 1.88 13.76 -8.24
C SER A 59 3.01 13.41 -9.20
N GLN A 60 3.73 12.32 -8.94
CA GLN A 60 4.75 11.83 -9.88
C GLN A 60 4.12 11.31 -11.17
N ALA A 61 3.04 10.51 -11.08
CA ALA A 61 2.32 10.00 -12.25
C ALA A 61 1.98 11.14 -13.22
N GLN A 62 1.42 12.24 -12.70
CA GLN A 62 1.06 13.41 -13.50
C GLN A 62 2.26 14.05 -14.21
N GLN A 63 3.44 14.09 -13.58
CA GLN A 63 4.66 14.64 -14.20
C GLN A 63 5.13 13.84 -15.42
N TYR A 64 4.85 12.53 -15.44
CA TYR A 64 5.15 11.66 -16.57
C TYR A 64 3.97 11.52 -17.54
N GLY A 65 2.92 12.33 -17.41
CA GLY A 65 1.73 12.27 -18.25
C GLY A 65 0.86 11.04 -18.01
N ILE A 66 1.08 10.33 -16.90
CA ILE A 66 0.29 9.18 -16.49
C ILE A 66 -0.91 9.70 -15.69
N SER A 67 -2.11 9.53 -16.24
CA SER A 67 -3.32 9.81 -15.46
C SER A 67 -3.55 8.66 -14.48
N ALA A 68 -3.15 8.86 -13.23
CA ALA A 68 -3.51 7.98 -12.12
C ALA A 68 -5.02 7.99 -11.79
N GLN A 69 -5.82 8.73 -12.57
CA GLN A 69 -7.27 8.81 -12.43
C GLN A 69 -7.94 8.44 -13.76
N ASN A 70 -8.75 7.38 -13.70
CA ASN A 70 -9.87 7.05 -14.57
C ASN A 70 -9.91 7.79 -15.91
N GLU A 71 -9.28 7.21 -16.94
CA GLU A 71 -9.81 7.11 -18.31
C GLU A 71 -8.67 6.68 -19.25
N THR A 72 -8.51 5.37 -19.42
CA THR A 72 -8.12 4.83 -20.73
C THR A 72 -8.63 3.41 -20.83
N THR A 73 -9.46 3.21 -21.85
CA THR A 73 -10.11 1.99 -22.29
C THR A 73 -9.11 0.85 -22.45
N ILE A 74 -8.87 0.05 -21.41
CA ILE A 74 -8.09 -1.17 -21.58
C ILE A 74 -8.66 -2.30 -20.71
N GLU A 75 -9.66 -2.98 -21.26
CA GLU A 75 -10.12 -4.32 -20.89
C GLU A 75 -8.96 -5.33 -20.69
N SER A 76 -7.75 -5.02 -21.16
CA SER A 76 -6.52 -5.80 -20.97
C SER A 76 -5.51 -5.30 -19.92
N VAL A 77 -5.60 -4.07 -19.36
CA VAL A 77 -4.73 -3.66 -18.24
C VAL A 77 -5.46 -3.79 -16.91
N ALA A 78 -6.77 -3.57 -16.89
CA ALA A 78 -7.58 -3.78 -15.69
C ALA A 78 -7.61 -5.25 -15.23
N MET A 79 -7.59 -6.22 -16.15
CA MET A 79 -7.55 -7.65 -15.78
C MET A 79 -6.17 -8.11 -15.26
N GLU A 80 -5.07 -7.46 -15.65
CA GLU A 80 -3.72 -7.80 -15.16
C GLU A 80 -3.34 -7.02 -13.88
N ALA A 81 -3.69 -5.73 -13.78
CA ALA A 81 -3.47 -4.91 -12.58
C ALA A 81 -4.37 -5.33 -11.40
N ALA A 82 -5.58 -5.83 -11.67
CA ALA A 82 -6.44 -6.42 -10.64
C ALA A 82 -5.86 -7.71 -10.02
N GLY A 83 -4.79 -8.28 -10.60
CA GLY A 83 -4.16 -9.51 -10.11
C GLY A 83 -3.36 -9.34 -8.81
N ALA A 84 -2.97 -8.11 -8.46
CA ALA A 84 -2.12 -7.82 -7.29
C ALA A 84 -2.80 -6.99 -6.19
N VAL A 85 -4.06 -6.58 -6.38
CA VAL A 85 -4.83 -5.86 -5.35
C VAL A 85 -5.06 -6.78 -4.14
N HIS A 86 -4.56 -6.33 -3.00
CA HIS A 86 -4.25 -7.16 -1.85
C HIS A 86 -5.52 -7.61 -1.11
N ARG A 87 -5.62 -8.93 -0.91
CA ARG A 87 -6.64 -9.58 -0.07
C ARG A 87 -6.57 -9.17 1.42
N GLY A 88 -5.63 -8.31 1.81
CA GLY A 88 -5.42 -7.86 3.20
C GLY A 88 -6.62 -7.10 3.77
N TRP A 89 -7.31 -6.27 2.98
CA TRP A 89 -8.50 -5.56 3.49
C TRP A 89 -9.70 -6.49 3.73
N ILE A 90 -9.87 -7.50 2.88
CA ILE A 90 -10.98 -8.45 2.98
C ILE A 90 -10.86 -9.30 4.26
N ASN A 91 -9.63 -9.66 4.63
CA ASN A 91 -9.37 -10.41 5.85
C ASN A 91 -9.58 -9.58 7.12
N LEU A 92 -9.24 -8.28 7.13
CA LEU A 92 -9.41 -7.42 8.32
C LEU A 92 -10.85 -7.43 8.86
N LYS A 93 -11.85 -7.40 7.97
CA LYS A 93 -13.27 -7.48 8.35
C LYS A 93 -13.65 -8.77 9.08
N SER A 94 -13.00 -9.88 8.75
CA SER A 94 -13.23 -11.17 9.40
C SER A 94 -12.60 -11.27 10.79
N VAL A 95 -11.48 -10.58 11.02
CA VAL A 95 -10.74 -10.62 12.30
C VAL A 95 -11.37 -9.72 13.37
N ILE A 96 -12.12 -8.69 12.96
CA ILE A 96 -12.85 -7.77 13.86
C ILE A 96 -13.87 -8.53 14.73
N VAL A 97 -14.37 -9.69 14.28
CA VAL A 97 -15.34 -10.51 15.04
C VAL A 97 -14.78 -11.01 16.38
N GLY A 98 -13.45 -11.01 16.57
CA GLY A 98 -12.80 -11.41 17.83
C GLY A 98 -12.34 -10.27 18.74
N ASN A 99 -12.36 -9.02 18.27
CA ASN A 99 -11.93 -7.80 19.00
C ASN A 99 -10.57 -7.93 19.75
N SER A 100 -9.61 -8.67 19.18
CA SER A 100 -8.28 -8.83 19.78
C SER A 100 -7.30 -7.88 19.11
N ASN A 101 -6.67 -7.00 19.90
CA ASN A 101 -5.62 -6.09 19.43
C ASN A 101 -4.50 -6.87 18.72
N ASP A 102 -4.11 -8.06 19.23
CA ASP A 102 -3.08 -8.92 18.61
C ASP A 102 -3.50 -9.39 17.20
N ALA A 103 -4.77 -9.76 17.03
CA ALA A 103 -5.28 -10.23 15.76
C ALA A 103 -5.39 -9.09 14.73
N ILE A 104 -5.79 -7.90 15.16
CA ILE A 104 -5.81 -6.69 14.33
C ILE A 104 -4.38 -6.32 13.90
N LEU A 105 -3.43 -6.29 14.83
CA LEU A 105 -2.03 -6.00 14.51
C LEU A 105 -1.42 -7.05 13.59
N SER A 106 -1.76 -8.33 13.75
CA SER A 106 -1.34 -9.40 12.83
C SER A 106 -1.80 -9.13 11.39
N GLU A 107 -3.02 -8.65 11.21
CA GLU A 107 -3.53 -8.34 9.87
C GLU A 107 -2.85 -7.10 9.29
N CYS A 108 -2.57 -6.08 10.09
CA CYS A 108 -1.77 -4.93 9.66
C CYS A 108 -0.36 -5.37 9.21
N GLU A 109 0.31 -6.23 9.98
CA GLU A 109 1.64 -6.78 9.62
C GLU A 109 1.61 -7.57 8.31
N ASN A 110 0.54 -8.34 8.08
CA ASN A 110 0.33 -9.08 6.84
C ASN A 110 0.11 -8.13 5.66
N GLY A 111 -0.71 -7.09 5.86
CA GLY A 111 -0.95 -6.03 4.88
C GLY A 111 0.35 -5.33 4.48
N ASP A 112 1.18 -4.93 5.44
CA ASP A 112 2.48 -4.30 5.16
C ASP A 112 3.46 -5.24 4.47
N ALA A 113 3.52 -6.52 4.88
CA ALA A 113 4.35 -7.50 4.20
C ALA A 113 3.93 -7.70 2.73
N ALA A 114 2.63 -7.57 2.45
CA ALA A 114 2.09 -7.68 1.12
C ALA A 114 2.37 -6.40 0.30
N ALA A 115 2.24 -5.22 0.92
CA ALA A 115 2.63 -3.95 0.33
C ALA A 115 4.11 -3.93 -0.05
N LEU A 116 5.02 -4.36 0.84
CA LEU A 116 6.46 -4.45 0.55
C LEU A 116 6.75 -5.26 -0.71
N LYS A 117 6.04 -6.36 -0.96
CA LYS A 117 6.18 -7.14 -2.19
C LYS A 117 5.75 -6.39 -3.45
N THR A 118 4.69 -5.58 -3.37
CA THR A 118 4.30 -4.70 -4.49
C THR A 118 5.40 -3.68 -4.77
N TYR A 119 5.96 -3.07 -3.72
CA TYR A 119 7.07 -2.13 -3.84
C TYR A 119 8.33 -2.78 -4.43
N GLU A 120 8.72 -3.96 -3.96
CA GLU A 120 9.81 -4.74 -4.54
C GLU A 120 9.55 -5.04 -6.02
N THR A 121 8.33 -5.40 -6.40
CA THR A 121 7.95 -5.64 -7.80
C THR A 121 8.12 -4.39 -8.65
N ALA A 122 7.64 -3.23 -8.15
CA ALA A 122 7.79 -1.95 -8.83
C ALA A 122 9.26 -1.54 -8.99
N LEU A 123 10.09 -1.71 -7.95
CA LEU A 123 11.52 -1.39 -8.00
C LEU A 123 12.31 -2.25 -9.00
N ASN A 124 11.84 -3.47 -9.26
CA ASN A 124 12.41 -4.38 -10.25
C ASN A 124 11.84 -4.16 -11.67
N ALA A 125 10.86 -3.27 -11.85
CA ALA A 125 10.31 -2.97 -13.15
C ALA A 125 11.35 -2.29 -14.07
N GLN A 126 11.41 -2.73 -15.33
CA GLN A 126 12.27 -2.12 -16.32
C GLN A 126 11.75 -0.73 -16.70
N GLY A 127 12.67 0.23 -16.82
CA GLY A 127 12.34 1.58 -17.27
C GLY A 127 11.72 2.48 -16.21
N LEU A 128 11.78 2.11 -14.92
CA LEU A 128 11.40 2.99 -13.81
C LEU A 128 12.34 4.22 -13.77
N PRO A 129 11.83 5.45 -13.95
CA PRO A 129 12.63 6.67 -13.85
C PRO A 129 13.28 6.81 -12.47
N ALA A 130 14.43 7.48 -12.42
CA ALA A 130 15.20 7.62 -11.18
C ALA A 130 14.42 8.37 -10.09
N GLU A 131 13.70 9.42 -10.47
CA GLU A 131 12.91 10.23 -9.55
C GLU A 131 11.76 9.43 -8.91
N ILE A 132 11.12 8.56 -9.70
CA ILE A 132 10.08 7.65 -9.18
C ILE A 132 10.72 6.58 -8.31
N ARG A 133 11.85 6.00 -8.73
CA ARG A 133 12.59 5.02 -7.95
C ARG A 133 12.92 5.55 -6.55
N ASP A 134 13.44 6.76 -6.44
CA ASP A 134 13.80 7.37 -5.15
C ASP A 134 12.60 7.46 -4.20
N ILE A 135 11.41 7.81 -4.74
CA ILE A 135 10.17 7.87 -3.95
C ILE A 135 9.71 6.47 -3.53
N VAL A 136 9.76 5.50 -4.44
CA VAL A 136 9.37 4.11 -4.15
C VAL A 136 10.32 3.49 -3.11
N GLU A 137 11.63 3.73 -3.19
CA GLU A 137 12.61 3.25 -2.21
C GLU A 137 12.39 3.87 -0.83
N LYS A 138 12.15 5.18 -0.77
CA LYS A 138 11.81 5.90 0.46
C LYS A 138 10.57 5.30 1.11
N GLN A 139 9.47 5.21 0.37
CA GLN A 139 8.20 4.69 0.87
C GLN A 139 8.31 3.22 1.28
N HIS A 140 9.03 2.39 0.52
CA HIS A 140 9.34 1.00 0.90
C HIS A 140 10.05 0.91 2.26
N SER A 141 11.08 1.73 2.47
CA SER A 141 11.79 1.79 3.76
C SER A 141 10.85 2.17 4.91
N GLU A 142 10.01 3.19 4.69
CA GLU A 142 9.04 3.65 5.69
C GLU A 142 7.96 2.59 6.00
N ILE A 143 7.51 1.80 5.02
CA ILE A 143 6.59 0.66 5.23
C ILE A 143 7.27 -0.41 6.09
N LEU A 144 8.54 -0.73 5.81
CA LEU A 144 9.29 -1.72 6.58
C LEU A 144 9.45 -1.28 8.05
N GLU A 145 9.75 0.00 8.27
CA GLU A 145 9.82 0.58 9.62
C GLU A 145 8.47 0.52 10.34
N ALA A 146 7.38 0.89 9.68
CA ALA A 146 6.02 0.79 10.21
C ALA A 146 5.70 -0.64 10.63
N LYS A 147 5.95 -1.62 9.75
CA LYS A 147 5.74 -3.03 10.04
C LYS A 147 6.51 -3.49 11.29
N ASN A 148 7.80 -3.16 11.37
CA ASN A 148 8.67 -3.53 12.50
C ASN A 148 8.20 -2.90 13.82
N ARG A 149 7.68 -1.68 13.75
CA ARG A 149 7.09 -0.99 14.91
C ARG A 149 5.84 -1.71 15.40
N LEU A 150 4.92 -2.09 14.50
CA LEU A 150 3.74 -2.87 14.86
C LEU A 150 4.11 -4.23 15.48
N THR A 151 5.13 -4.92 14.94
CA THR A 151 5.67 -6.15 15.55
C THR A 151 6.14 -5.91 16.99
N THR A 152 6.77 -4.78 17.27
CA THR A 152 7.26 -4.44 18.61
C THR A 152 6.12 -4.12 19.56
N MET A 153 5.12 -3.35 19.11
CA MET A 153 3.93 -3.03 19.91
C MET A 153 3.13 -4.28 20.23
N LYS A 154 2.92 -5.16 19.24
CA LYS A 154 2.21 -6.44 19.41
C LYS A 154 2.86 -7.35 20.44
N ARG A 155 4.20 -7.43 20.47
CA ARG A 155 4.95 -8.21 21.48
C ARG A 155 4.83 -7.65 22.90
N SER A 156 4.33 -6.42 23.04
CA SER A 156 4.18 -5.73 24.31
C SER A 156 2.74 -5.74 24.84
N LEU A 157 1.80 -6.35 24.10
CA LEU A 157 0.42 -6.62 24.52
C LEU A 157 0.35 -7.81 25.50
#